data_AF-A0A973YXV6-F1
#
_entry.id   AF-A0A973YXV6-F1
#
_cell.length_a   1.000
_cell.length_b   1.000
_cell.length_c   1.000
_cell.angle_alpha   90.00
_cell.angle_beta   90.00
_cell.angle_gamma   90.00
#
_symmetry.space_group_name_H-M   'P 1'
#
loop_
_entity.id
_entity.type
_entity.pdbx_description
1 polymer ?
#
loop_
_entity_poly.entity_id
_entity_poly.type
_entity_poly.pdbx_seq_one_letter_code
_entity_poly.pdbx_strand_id
1 'polypeptide(L)'
;MDTAALRVPKQGHTHRECEDAAHVARSSDGTVLAAVADGASESLLAGEWADLLVRTVSDAARDDGRVPRDVDRFASALVRAGEAWREWLTGYVAEREADGRPIAWYEQPKLDRGPHAAVLAARFDPGPSGTTRWAVAALGDSCLFHTRGDRLLRAFPISSAEAFDNSPGLVNAFDRDHALLARHVRAVSGVAEPGDGFFLCTDALAAWFLRAADRGDRPWDVLGEFTRSGDLDGFTAWLAAARAEGLMRDDDVTVVHVDLG
;
A
#
# COMPACT_ATOMS: atom_id res chain seq x y z
N MET A 1 -9.88 17.32 -6.19
CA MET A 1 -9.17 16.04 -5.98
C MET A 1 -7.81 16.34 -5.40
N ASP A 2 -7.69 16.17 -4.09
CA ASP A 2 -6.46 16.37 -3.32
C ASP A 2 -5.94 15.03 -2.83
N THR A 3 -4.64 14.96 -2.57
CA THR A 3 -3.97 13.73 -2.16
C THR A 3 -3.01 14.00 -1.05
N ALA A 4 -3.02 13.16 -0.02
CA ALA A 4 -2.08 13.21 1.08
C ALA A 4 -1.61 11.80 1.43
N ALA A 5 -0.38 11.68 1.95
CA ALA A 5 0.17 10.43 2.41
C ALA A 5 0.88 10.65 3.75
N LEU A 6 0.62 9.78 4.72
CA LEU A 6 1.31 9.76 6.01
C LEU A 6 1.87 8.35 6.22
N ARG A 7 3.09 8.27 6.75
CA ARG A 7 3.77 7.02 7.04
C ARG A 7 4.54 7.15 8.35
N VAL A 8 4.30 6.22 9.26
CA VAL A 8 4.89 6.19 10.60
C VAL A 8 5.37 4.78 10.90
N PRO A 9 6.64 4.58 11.30
CA PRO A 9 7.15 3.25 11.60
C PRO A 9 6.55 2.66 12.90
N LYS A 10 6.77 1.37 13.11
CA LYS A 10 6.52 0.68 14.38
C LYS A 10 7.40 1.25 15.50
N GLN A 11 7.01 1.08 16.76
CA GLN A 11 7.71 1.73 17.87
C GLN A 11 9.19 1.34 17.91
N GLY A 12 10.05 2.30 18.24
CA GLY A 12 11.49 2.11 18.33
C GLY A 12 12.24 2.09 16.98
N HIS A 13 11.54 2.13 15.85
CA HIS A 13 12.15 2.15 14.52
C HIS A 13 12.18 3.56 13.94
N THR A 14 13.19 3.83 13.14
CA THR A 14 13.30 5.07 12.36
C THR A 14 12.48 4.99 11.08
N HIS A 15 12.19 6.13 10.46
CA HIS A 15 11.50 6.16 9.17
C HIS A 15 12.26 5.43 8.05
N ARG A 16 13.58 5.23 8.17
CA ARG A 16 14.38 4.44 7.23
C ARG A 16 14.21 2.93 7.40
N GLU A 17 13.78 2.50 8.59
CA GLU A 17 13.54 1.10 8.93
C GLU A 17 12.07 0.71 8.76
N CYS A 18 11.23 1.65 8.31
CA CYS A 18 9.85 1.39 7.95
C CYS A 18 9.78 0.49 6.71
N GLU A 19 9.05 -0.60 6.81
CA GLU A 19 8.92 -1.64 5.78
C GLU A 19 7.72 -1.35 4.86
N ASP A 20 6.85 -0.42 5.24
CA ASP A 20 5.80 0.11 4.38
C ASP A 20 6.31 1.09 3.32
N ALA A 21 5.61 1.14 2.19
CA ALA A 21 5.80 2.14 1.16
C ALA A 21 4.48 2.72 0.64
N ALA A 22 4.56 3.95 0.14
CA ALA A 22 3.48 4.60 -0.59
C ALA A 22 4.02 5.34 -1.82
N HIS A 23 3.20 5.39 -2.86
CA HIS A 23 3.47 6.21 -4.04
C HIS A 23 2.20 6.90 -4.51
N VAL A 24 2.29 8.20 -4.78
CA VAL A 24 1.21 8.99 -5.38
C VAL A 24 1.76 9.73 -6.58
N ALA A 25 1.09 9.60 -7.72
CA ALA A 25 1.44 10.30 -8.95
C ALA A 25 0.20 10.95 -9.57
N ARG A 26 0.39 12.15 -10.12
CA ARG A 26 -0.66 12.90 -10.81
C ARG A 26 -0.25 13.20 -12.24
N SER A 27 -1.15 12.91 -13.17
CA SER A 27 -0.97 13.22 -14.59
C SER A 27 -1.56 14.60 -14.93
N SER A 28 -1.15 15.17 -16.07
CA SER A 28 -1.63 16.47 -16.56
C SER A 28 -3.12 16.49 -16.89
N ASP A 29 -3.72 15.33 -17.18
CA ASP A 29 -5.16 15.17 -17.42
C ASP A 29 -5.98 15.08 -16.12
N GLY A 30 -5.33 15.19 -14.96
CA GLY A 30 -5.96 15.10 -13.65
C GLY A 30 -6.08 13.68 -13.10
N THR A 31 -5.65 12.65 -13.84
CA THR A 31 -5.56 11.28 -13.33
C THR A 31 -4.69 11.24 -12.07
N VAL A 32 -5.14 10.52 -11.04
CA VAL A 32 -4.35 10.19 -9.86
C VAL A 32 -4.10 8.69 -9.79
N LEU A 33 -2.85 8.32 -9.52
CA LEU A 33 -2.42 6.98 -9.18
C LEU A 33 -1.97 6.99 -7.73
N ALA A 34 -2.45 6.05 -6.94
CA ALA A 34 -2.10 5.89 -5.53
C ALA A 34 -1.81 4.43 -5.25
N ALA A 35 -0.71 4.12 -4.60
CA ALA A 35 -0.34 2.77 -4.22
C ALA A 35 0.23 2.74 -2.81
N VAL A 36 -0.02 1.64 -2.11
CA VAL A 36 0.59 1.29 -0.82
C VAL A 36 1.12 -0.13 -0.89
N ALA A 37 2.18 -0.41 -0.15
CA ALA A 37 2.71 -1.74 0.06
C ALA A 37 3.19 -1.89 1.49
N ASP A 38 3.10 -3.11 2.01
CA ASP A 38 3.51 -3.50 3.35
C ASP A 38 4.53 -4.63 3.22
N GLY A 39 5.77 -4.33 3.58
CA GLY A 39 6.88 -5.27 3.52
C GLY A 39 6.90 -6.20 4.72
N ALA A 40 6.99 -7.51 4.48
CA ALA A 40 6.98 -8.50 5.56
C ALA A 40 8.24 -8.41 6.45
N SER A 41 8.04 -8.17 7.75
CA SER A 41 9.14 -7.94 8.71
C SER A 41 10.16 -9.07 8.87
N GLU A 42 9.83 -10.29 8.46
CA GLU A 42 10.80 -11.39 8.48
C GLU A 42 11.79 -11.36 7.30
N SER A 43 11.50 -10.52 6.29
CA SER A 43 12.28 -10.37 5.07
C SER A 43 13.41 -9.35 5.24
N LEU A 44 14.60 -9.65 4.70
CA LEU A 44 15.62 -8.63 4.55
C LEU A 44 15.28 -7.75 3.34
N LEU A 45 15.42 -6.43 3.50
CA LEU A 45 15.12 -5.42 2.47
C LEU A 45 13.63 -5.33 2.09
N ALA A 46 12.74 -5.58 3.07
CA ALA A 46 11.30 -5.54 2.86
C ALA A 46 10.79 -4.15 2.41
N GLY A 47 11.29 -3.08 3.05
CA GLY A 47 10.94 -1.70 2.70
C GLY A 47 11.39 -1.30 1.30
N GLU A 48 12.60 -1.70 0.87
CA GLU A 48 13.09 -1.44 -0.48
C GLU A 48 12.27 -2.17 -1.54
N TRP A 49 11.82 -3.39 -1.25
CA TRP A 49 10.92 -4.13 -2.11
C TRP A 49 9.53 -3.49 -2.20
N ALA A 50 8.97 -3.07 -1.06
CA ALA A 50 7.71 -2.36 -1.00
C ALA A 50 7.76 -1.06 -1.84
N ASP A 51 8.85 -0.27 -1.72
CA ASP A 51 9.03 0.96 -2.51
C ASP A 51 9.13 0.67 -4.03
N LEU A 52 9.90 -0.36 -4.41
CA LEU A 52 10.01 -0.78 -5.81
C LEU A 52 8.66 -1.25 -6.36
N LEU A 53 7.88 -2.00 -5.58
CA LEU A 53 6.55 -2.47 -5.96
C LEU A 53 5.61 -1.31 -6.26
N VAL A 54 5.43 -0.37 -5.31
CA VAL A 54 4.47 0.74 -5.48
C VAL A 54 4.83 1.61 -6.67
N ARG A 55 6.11 1.81 -6.96
CA ARG A 55 6.57 2.54 -8.16
C ARG A 55 6.27 1.75 -9.43
N THR A 56 6.63 0.47 -9.47
CA THR A 56 6.48 -0.36 -10.68
C THR A 56 5.01 -0.54 -11.07
N VAL A 57 4.13 -0.80 -10.10
CA VAL A 57 2.68 -0.95 -10.39
C VAL A 57 2.05 0.39 -10.78
N SER A 58 2.51 1.50 -10.21
CA SER A 58 2.06 2.84 -10.59
C SER A 58 2.52 3.20 -12.01
N ASP A 59 3.75 2.87 -12.36
CA ASP A 59 4.28 3.09 -13.71
C ASP A 59 3.52 2.25 -14.74
N ALA A 60 3.28 0.97 -14.44
CA ALA A 60 2.45 0.12 -15.29
C ALA A 60 1.02 0.66 -15.45
N ALA A 61 0.40 1.16 -14.37
CA ALA A 61 -0.94 1.75 -14.40
C ALA A 61 -1.01 3.11 -15.08
N ARG A 62 0.11 3.84 -15.17
CA ARG A 62 0.25 5.05 -15.98
C ARG A 62 0.29 4.69 -17.47
N ASP A 63 1.08 3.69 -17.82
CA ASP A 63 1.27 3.23 -19.20
C ASP A 63 0.02 2.52 -19.75
N ASP A 64 -0.68 1.75 -18.92
CA ASP A 64 -1.94 1.09 -19.25
C ASP A 64 -2.95 1.22 -18.10
N GLY A 65 -3.92 2.12 -18.26
CA GLY A 65 -5.00 2.33 -17.29
C GLY A 65 -5.89 1.10 -17.02
N ARG A 66 -5.70 -0.02 -17.74
CA ARG A 66 -6.35 -1.30 -17.41
C ARG A 66 -5.69 -2.05 -16.27
N VAL A 67 -4.43 -1.77 -15.93
CA VAL A 67 -3.67 -2.53 -14.91
C VAL A 67 -4.43 -2.64 -13.58
N PRO A 68 -4.99 -1.58 -12.98
CA PRO A 68 -5.70 -1.69 -11.71
C PRO A 68 -7.12 -2.28 -11.79
N ARG A 69 -7.59 -2.70 -12.97
CA ARG A 69 -8.92 -3.33 -13.15
C ARG A 69 -8.87 -4.73 -13.76
N ASP A 70 -7.67 -5.23 -14.05
CA ASP A 70 -7.45 -6.47 -14.78
C ASP A 70 -6.38 -7.28 -14.04
N VAL A 71 -6.77 -8.45 -13.54
CA VAL A 71 -5.94 -9.28 -12.66
C VAL A 71 -4.68 -9.79 -13.36
N ASP A 72 -4.77 -10.11 -14.66
CA ASP A 72 -3.65 -10.62 -15.45
C ASP A 72 -2.64 -9.51 -15.75
N ARG A 73 -3.13 -8.30 -16.01
CA ARG A 73 -2.26 -7.12 -16.21
C ARG A 73 -1.59 -6.69 -14.93
N PHE A 74 -2.31 -6.72 -13.80
CA PHE A 74 -1.70 -6.44 -12.51
C PHE A 74 -0.65 -7.48 -12.16
N ALA A 75 -0.92 -8.78 -12.34
CA ALA A 75 0.06 -9.84 -12.16
C ALA A 75 1.29 -9.68 -13.05
N SER A 76 1.11 -9.24 -14.30
CA SER A 76 2.23 -8.90 -15.20
C SER A 76 3.11 -7.77 -14.65
N ALA A 77 2.49 -6.76 -14.02
CA ALA A 77 3.23 -5.67 -13.36
C ALA A 77 4.03 -6.17 -12.14
N LEU A 78 3.50 -7.14 -11.39
CA LEU A 78 4.21 -7.77 -10.26
C LEU A 78 5.42 -8.59 -10.75
N VAL A 79 5.28 -9.35 -11.85
CA VAL A 79 6.41 -10.06 -12.47
C VAL A 79 7.50 -9.07 -12.91
N ARG A 80 7.11 -7.95 -13.53
CA ARG A 80 8.04 -6.87 -13.91
C ARG A 80 8.74 -6.26 -12.69
N ALA A 81 8.04 -6.06 -11.58
CA ALA A 81 8.64 -5.57 -10.34
C ALA A 81 9.74 -6.54 -9.85
N GLY A 82 9.48 -7.85 -9.89
CA GLY A 82 10.50 -8.84 -9.59
C GLY A 82 11.71 -8.75 -10.54
N GLU A 83 11.53 -8.47 -11.83
CA GLU A 83 12.64 -8.30 -12.78
C GLU A 83 13.52 -7.11 -12.40
N ALA A 84 12.89 -5.97 -12.14
CA ALA A 84 13.57 -4.77 -11.65
C ALA A 84 14.28 -5.00 -10.30
N TRP A 85 13.70 -5.82 -9.42
CA TRP A 85 14.34 -6.17 -8.14
C TRP A 85 15.69 -6.88 -8.32
N ARG A 86 15.83 -7.78 -9.29
CA ARG A 86 17.11 -8.47 -9.51
C ARG A 86 18.21 -7.51 -9.92
N GLU A 87 17.88 -6.55 -10.78
CA GLU A 87 18.79 -5.50 -11.21
C GLU A 87 19.16 -4.61 -10.02
N TRP A 88 18.18 -4.19 -9.24
CA TRP A 88 18.38 -3.39 -8.03
C TRP A 88 19.27 -4.13 -7.00
N LEU A 89 18.98 -5.40 -6.72
CA LEU A 89 19.73 -6.21 -5.75
C LEU A 89 21.19 -6.40 -6.18
N THR A 90 21.43 -6.60 -7.48
CA THR A 90 22.80 -6.68 -8.02
C THR A 90 23.57 -5.38 -7.76
N GLY A 91 22.92 -4.23 -7.98
CA GLY A 91 23.49 -2.93 -7.66
C GLY A 91 23.77 -2.74 -6.16
N TYR A 92 22.81 -3.12 -5.31
CA TYR A 92 22.93 -3.06 -3.86
C TYR A 92 24.12 -3.88 -3.34
N VAL A 93 24.29 -5.13 -3.80
CA VAL A 93 25.42 -5.97 -3.40
C VAL A 93 26.74 -5.36 -3.84
N ALA A 94 26.83 -4.87 -5.09
CA ALA A 94 28.04 -4.25 -5.60
C ALA A 94 28.42 -2.96 -4.82
N GLU A 95 27.43 -2.13 -4.46
CA GLU A 95 27.63 -0.93 -3.64
C GLU A 95 28.14 -1.28 -2.24
N ARG A 96 27.52 -2.28 -1.60
CA ARG A 96 27.94 -2.79 -0.28
C ARG A 96 29.38 -3.30 -0.29
N GLU A 97 29.78 -4.02 -1.34
CA GLU A 97 31.17 -4.46 -1.53
C GLU A 97 32.13 -3.27 -1.72
N ALA A 98 31.77 -2.31 -2.56
CA ALA A 98 32.59 -1.11 -2.81
C ALA A 98 32.79 -0.26 -1.56
N ASP A 99 31.79 -0.19 -0.69
CA ASP A 99 31.81 0.51 0.60
C ASP A 99 32.59 -0.25 1.70
N GLY A 100 33.17 -1.42 1.40
CA GLY A 100 33.86 -2.25 2.38
C GLY A 100 32.92 -2.87 3.43
N ARG A 101 31.62 -2.98 3.10
CA ARG A 101 30.57 -3.58 3.95
C ARG A 101 29.90 -4.75 3.21
N PRO A 102 30.66 -5.79 2.81
CA PRO A 102 30.08 -6.90 2.03
C PRO A 102 28.92 -7.56 2.78
N ILE A 103 28.06 -8.26 2.04
CA ILE A 103 26.96 -9.03 2.61
C ILE A 103 27.52 -10.05 3.61
N ALA A 104 27.05 -9.99 4.85
CA ALA A 104 27.48 -10.92 5.87
C ALA A 104 26.90 -12.31 5.60
N TRP A 105 27.61 -13.36 6.05
CA TRP A 105 27.19 -14.75 5.83
C TRP A 105 25.79 -15.08 6.39
N TYR A 106 25.35 -14.36 7.43
CA TYR A 106 24.02 -14.52 8.03
C TYR A 106 22.92 -13.74 7.29
N GLU A 107 23.28 -12.76 6.45
CA GLU A 107 22.35 -12.02 5.58
C GLU A 107 22.04 -12.81 4.30
N GLN A 108 23.02 -13.56 3.78
CA GLN A 108 22.91 -14.30 2.52
C GLN A 108 21.66 -15.19 2.44
N PRO A 109 21.32 -16.04 3.45
CA PRO A 109 20.13 -16.88 3.36
C PRO A 109 18.82 -16.09 3.31
N LYS A 110 18.78 -14.86 3.87
CA LYS A 110 17.60 -13.99 3.80
C LYS A 110 17.51 -13.31 2.42
N LEU A 111 18.64 -12.89 1.85
CA LEU A 111 18.69 -12.37 0.49
C LEU A 111 18.27 -13.42 -0.54
N ASP A 112 18.72 -14.67 -0.39
CA ASP A 112 18.40 -15.76 -1.31
C ASP A 112 16.90 -16.11 -1.31
N ARG A 113 16.22 -15.94 -0.16
CA ARG A 113 14.76 -16.11 -0.06
C ARG A 113 13.99 -14.96 -0.71
N GLY A 114 14.58 -13.77 -0.72
CA GLY A 114 13.98 -12.56 -1.26
C GLY A 114 12.89 -11.98 -0.36
N PRO A 115 12.64 -10.68 -0.48
CA PRO A 115 11.60 -10.02 0.30
C PRO A 115 10.19 -10.33 -0.21
N HIS A 116 9.24 -10.25 0.71
CA HIS A 116 7.82 -10.38 0.46
C HIS A 116 7.10 -9.08 0.84
N ALA A 117 6.03 -8.75 0.13
CA ALA A 117 5.18 -7.61 0.49
C ALA A 117 3.74 -7.78 0.00
N ALA A 118 2.79 -7.19 0.72
CA ALA A 118 1.46 -6.91 0.20
C ALA A 118 1.52 -5.65 -0.66
N VAL A 119 0.63 -5.54 -1.64
CA VAL A 119 0.57 -4.36 -2.51
C VAL A 119 -0.85 -4.08 -2.96
N LEU A 120 -1.22 -2.80 -2.95
CA LEU A 120 -2.49 -2.30 -3.47
C LEU A 120 -2.22 -1.06 -4.31
N ALA A 121 -2.80 -1.00 -5.51
CA ALA A 121 -2.71 0.18 -6.37
C ALA A 121 -4.09 0.57 -6.91
N ALA A 122 -4.40 1.85 -6.81
CA ALA A 122 -5.61 2.47 -7.28
C ALA A 122 -5.32 3.53 -8.35
N ARG A 123 -6.24 3.63 -9.31
CA ARG A 123 -6.27 4.67 -10.33
C ARG A 123 -7.60 5.40 -10.26
N PHE A 124 -7.53 6.73 -10.35
CA PHE A 124 -8.66 7.64 -10.33
C PHE A 124 -8.62 8.51 -11.57
N ASP A 125 -9.61 8.37 -12.44
CA ASP A 125 -9.75 9.07 -13.71
C ASP A 125 -10.91 10.08 -13.61
N PRO A 126 -10.64 11.39 -13.52
CA PRO A 126 -11.69 12.41 -13.55
C PRO A 126 -12.48 12.36 -14.86
N GLY A 127 -13.81 12.38 -14.74
CA GLY A 127 -14.74 12.39 -15.87
C GLY A 127 -15.29 13.81 -16.16
N PRO A 128 -15.84 14.02 -17.36
CA PRO A 128 -16.34 15.33 -17.81
C PRO A 128 -17.56 15.84 -17.03
N SER A 129 -18.27 14.97 -16.30
CA SER A 129 -19.46 15.31 -15.50
C SER A 129 -19.17 15.55 -14.01
N GLY A 130 -17.89 15.68 -13.63
CA GLY A 130 -17.46 15.77 -12.22
C GLY A 130 -17.43 14.42 -11.50
N THR A 131 -17.91 13.34 -12.12
CA THR A 131 -17.72 11.97 -11.60
C THR A 131 -16.29 11.51 -11.80
N THR A 132 -15.79 10.65 -10.93
CA THR A 132 -14.46 10.03 -11.06
C THR A 132 -14.61 8.53 -11.24
N ARG A 133 -14.06 7.99 -12.33
CA ARG A 133 -13.94 6.54 -12.46
C ARG A 133 -12.75 6.09 -11.63
N TRP A 134 -12.90 5.00 -10.91
CA TRP A 134 -11.79 4.46 -10.14
C TRP A 134 -11.67 2.95 -10.32
N ALA A 135 -10.46 2.45 -10.20
CA ALA A 135 -10.13 1.03 -10.24
C ALA A 135 -9.04 0.75 -9.22
N VAL A 136 -9.08 -0.41 -8.59
CA VAL A 136 -8.08 -0.85 -7.62
C VAL A 136 -7.82 -2.34 -7.80
N ALA A 137 -6.54 -2.71 -7.73
CA ALA A 137 -6.10 -4.08 -7.64
C ALA A 137 -5.16 -4.27 -6.44
N ALA A 138 -5.22 -5.45 -5.84
CA ALA A 138 -4.40 -5.79 -4.68
C ALA A 138 -3.96 -7.26 -4.70
N LEU A 139 -2.79 -7.52 -4.13
CA LEU A 139 -2.35 -8.85 -3.69
C LEU A 139 -1.86 -8.69 -2.24
N GLY A 140 -2.51 -9.38 -1.31
CA GLY A 140 -2.30 -9.24 0.13
C GLY A 140 -3.47 -8.56 0.82
N ASP A 141 -3.16 -7.88 1.92
CA ASP A 141 -4.09 -7.39 2.93
C ASP A 141 -4.05 -5.87 3.15
N SER A 142 -3.19 -5.15 2.44
CA SER A 142 -3.36 -3.71 2.26
C SER A 142 -4.74 -3.41 1.65
N CYS A 143 -5.46 -2.43 2.19
CA CYS A 143 -6.86 -2.18 1.87
C CYS A 143 -7.14 -0.78 1.31
N LEU A 144 -8.20 -0.68 0.51
CA LEU A 144 -8.84 0.55 0.08
C LEU A 144 -10.24 0.65 0.70
N PHE A 145 -10.53 1.81 1.27
CA PHE A 145 -11.84 2.18 1.80
C PHE A 145 -12.41 3.34 0.99
N HIS A 146 -13.63 3.19 0.47
CA HIS A 146 -14.38 4.23 -0.24
C HIS A 146 -15.48 4.74 0.68
N THR A 147 -15.49 6.04 0.95
CA THR A 147 -16.45 6.69 1.86
C THR A 147 -17.24 7.78 1.17
N ARG A 148 -18.45 8.05 1.70
CA ARG A 148 -19.31 9.16 1.29
C ARG A 148 -20.13 9.64 2.48
N GLY A 149 -19.87 10.88 2.91
CA GLY A 149 -20.48 11.42 4.13
C GLY A 149 -20.26 10.47 5.31
N ASP A 150 -21.36 10.02 5.94
CA ASP A 150 -21.32 9.14 7.11
C ASP A 150 -21.29 7.63 6.77
N ARG A 151 -20.94 7.26 5.54
CA ARG A 151 -21.00 5.86 5.10
C ARG A 151 -19.68 5.37 4.53
N LEU A 152 -19.29 4.18 4.99
CA LEU A 152 -18.35 3.31 4.29
C LEU A 152 -19.09 2.61 3.15
N LEU A 153 -18.81 3.00 1.91
CA LEU A 153 -19.43 2.42 0.71
C LEU A 153 -18.75 1.12 0.29
N ARG A 154 -17.44 1.01 0.51
CA ARG A 154 -16.67 -0.19 0.16
C ARG A 154 -15.42 -0.33 1.01
N ALA A 155 -15.12 -1.59 1.36
CA ALA A 155 -13.81 -2.04 1.82
C ALA A 155 -13.29 -3.12 0.84
N PHE A 156 -11.99 -3.11 0.56
CA PHE A 156 -11.35 -4.01 -0.42
C PHE A 156 -9.86 -4.17 -0.10
N PRO A 157 -9.23 -5.35 -0.28
CA PRO A 157 -9.84 -6.63 -0.62
C PRO A 157 -10.50 -7.29 0.60
N ILE A 158 -10.09 -6.91 1.81
CA ILE A 158 -10.67 -7.38 3.08
C ILE A 158 -11.81 -6.44 3.48
N SER A 159 -12.90 -7.03 4.00
CA SER A 159 -14.13 -6.30 4.37
C SER A 159 -14.63 -6.57 5.79
N SER A 160 -13.92 -7.39 6.56
CA SER A 160 -14.15 -7.56 8.00
C SER A 160 -12.82 -7.63 8.73
N ALA A 161 -12.76 -7.07 9.93
CA ALA A 161 -11.53 -7.02 10.72
C ALA A 161 -11.02 -8.39 11.16
N GLU A 162 -11.91 -9.38 11.27
CA GLU A 162 -11.60 -10.76 11.66
C GLU A 162 -10.92 -11.56 10.54
N ALA A 163 -10.96 -11.06 9.30
CA ALA A 163 -10.33 -11.71 8.16
C ALA A 163 -8.84 -11.35 8.00
N PHE A 164 -8.30 -10.45 8.82
CA PHE A 164 -6.86 -10.25 8.94
C PHE A 164 -6.25 -11.42 9.73
N ASP A 165 -5.26 -12.08 9.13
CA ASP A 165 -4.49 -13.15 9.76
C ASP A 165 -2.98 -12.89 9.62
N ASN A 166 -2.16 -13.82 10.12
CA ASN A 166 -0.70 -13.68 10.09
C ASN A 166 -0.07 -14.29 8.83
N SER A 167 -0.85 -14.64 7.81
CA SER A 167 -0.35 -15.32 6.60
C SER A 167 -1.12 -14.86 5.35
N PRO A 168 -1.17 -13.55 5.08
CA PRO A 168 -1.73 -13.04 3.83
C PRO A 168 -0.95 -13.57 2.63
N GLY A 169 -1.59 -13.61 1.46
CA GLY A 169 -0.85 -13.83 0.22
C GLY A 169 0.07 -12.65 -0.04
N LEU A 170 1.38 -12.86 -0.12
CA LEU A 170 2.36 -11.81 -0.38
C LEU A 170 3.07 -12.03 -1.71
N VAL A 171 3.54 -10.94 -2.33
CA VAL A 171 4.38 -11.01 -3.53
C VAL A 171 5.83 -11.20 -3.11
N ASN A 172 6.43 -12.35 -3.44
CA ASN A 172 7.88 -12.52 -3.31
C ASN A 172 8.60 -11.88 -4.50
N ALA A 173 9.72 -11.21 -4.26
CA ALA A 173 10.48 -10.53 -5.31
C ALA A 173 11.06 -11.47 -6.39
N PHE A 174 11.17 -12.76 -6.11
CA PHE A 174 11.66 -13.77 -7.06
C PHE A 174 10.56 -14.59 -7.73
N ASP A 175 9.29 -14.45 -7.31
CA ASP A 175 8.17 -15.13 -7.96
C ASP A 175 8.00 -14.67 -9.41
N ARG A 176 7.86 -15.64 -10.32
CA ARG A 176 7.62 -15.41 -11.76
C ARG A 176 6.42 -16.15 -12.31
N ASP A 177 5.74 -16.89 -11.45
CA ASP A 177 4.54 -17.61 -11.85
C ASP A 177 3.39 -16.61 -11.98
N HIS A 178 3.22 -16.10 -13.21
CA HIS A 178 2.16 -15.16 -13.55
C HIS A 178 0.78 -15.72 -13.20
N ALA A 179 0.52 -17.00 -13.47
CA ALA A 179 -0.77 -17.61 -13.21
C ALA A 179 -1.04 -17.73 -11.71
N LEU A 180 -0.01 -18.06 -10.92
CA LEU A 180 -0.09 -18.05 -9.46
C LEU A 180 -0.39 -16.65 -8.92
N LEU A 181 0.32 -15.63 -9.39
CA LEU A 181 0.11 -14.24 -8.99
C LEU A 181 -1.32 -13.80 -9.35
N ALA A 182 -1.73 -13.97 -10.61
CA ALA A 182 -3.07 -13.61 -11.09
C ALA A 182 -4.20 -14.26 -10.28
N ARG A 183 -4.00 -15.50 -9.81
CA ARG A 183 -4.97 -16.20 -8.94
C ARG A 183 -5.15 -15.55 -7.58
N HIS A 184 -4.12 -14.88 -7.06
CA HIS A 184 -4.16 -14.19 -5.75
C HIS A 184 -4.49 -12.71 -5.88
N VAL A 185 -4.33 -12.11 -7.06
CA VAL A 185 -4.79 -10.75 -7.31
C VAL A 185 -6.31 -10.67 -7.17
N ARG A 186 -6.77 -9.58 -6.56
CA ARG A 186 -8.16 -9.13 -6.60
C ARG A 186 -8.20 -7.79 -7.30
N ALA A 187 -9.29 -7.51 -8.00
CA ALA A 187 -9.52 -6.20 -8.61
C ALA A 187 -11.00 -5.82 -8.55
N VAL A 188 -11.27 -4.53 -8.37
CA VAL A 188 -12.62 -3.96 -8.44
C VAL A 188 -12.54 -2.55 -9.00
N SER A 189 -13.63 -2.11 -9.63
CA SER A 189 -13.74 -0.75 -10.17
C SER A 189 -15.12 -0.17 -9.89
N GLY A 190 -15.21 1.15 -9.91
CA GLY A 190 -16.47 1.86 -9.70
C GLY A 190 -16.45 3.28 -10.23
N VAL A 191 -17.48 4.02 -9.86
CA VAL A 191 -17.62 5.45 -10.10
C VAL A 191 -17.84 6.13 -8.77
N ALA A 192 -17.19 7.25 -8.57
CA ALA A 192 -17.29 8.10 -7.40
C ALA A 192 -17.89 9.46 -7.78
N GLU A 193 -18.52 10.08 -6.78
CA GLU A 193 -19.10 11.41 -6.88
C GLU A 193 -18.17 12.44 -6.22
N PRO A 194 -18.31 13.74 -6.55
CA PRO A 194 -17.67 14.80 -5.77
C PRO A 194 -17.99 14.67 -4.28
N GLY A 195 -16.98 14.86 -3.42
CA GLY A 195 -17.09 14.68 -1.96
C GLY A 195 -16.89 13.26 -1.44
N ASP A 196 -16.64 12.28 -2.33
CA ASP A 196 -16.22 10.95 -1.91
C ASP A 196 -14.75 10.96 -1.45
N GLY A 197 -14.44 10.13 -0.45
CA GLY A 197 -13.08 9.92 0.06
C GLY A 197 -12.59 8.50 -0.20
N PHE A 198 -11.27 8.36 -0.43
CA PHE A 198 -10.60 7.07 -0.58
C PHE A 198 -9.38 6.98 0.32
N PHE A 199 -9.32 5.94 1.15
CA PHE A 199 -8.20 5.68 2.06
C PHE A 199 -7.55 4.35 1.70
N LEU A 200 -6.31 4.39 1.25
CA LEU A 200 -5.47 3.21 1.06
C LEU A 200 -4.63 3.04 2.32
N CYS A 201 -4.70 1.88 2.97
CA CYS A 201 -4.06 1.62 4.26
C CYS A 201 -3.27 0.31 4.22
N THR A 202 -2.13 0.26 4.88
CA THR A 202 -1.43 -1.00 5.22
C THR A 202 -2.13 -1.72 6.37
N ASP A 203 -1.73 -2.97 6.64
CA ASP A 203 -2.57 -3.96 7.33
C ASP A 203 -3.03 -3.53 8.73
N ALA A 204 -2.14 -2.98 9.55
CA ALA A 204 -2.39 -2.60 10.93
C ALA A 204 -3.43 -1.47 11.01
N LEU A 205 -3.31 -0.50 10.10
CA LEU A 205 -4.27 0.60 10.01
C LEU A 205 -5.58 0.16 9.37
N ALA A 206 -5.54 -0.73 8.36
CA ALA A 206 -6.73 -1.28 7.73
C ALA A 206 -7.57 -2.12 8.72
N ALA A 207 -6.92 -2.94 9.54
CA ALA A 207 -7.56 -3.70 10.60
C ALA A 207 -8.20 -2.78 11.65
N TRP A 208 -7.49 -1.73 12.08
CA TRP A 208 -8.06 -0.72 12.98
C TRP A 208 -9.27 -0.02 12.35
N PHE A 209 -9.18 0.38 11.07
CA PHE A 209 -10.23 1.06 10.35
C PHE A 209 -11.52 0.23 10.34
N LEU A 210 -11.43 -1.06 9.97
CA LEU A 210 -12.60 -1.94 9.97
C LEU A 210 -13.18 -2.14 11.36
N ARG A 211 -12.35 -2.39 12.39
CA ARG A 211 -12.84 -2.53 13.78
C ARG A 211 -13.57 -1.29 14.27
N ALA A 212 -13.11 -0.10 13.90
CA ALA A 212 -13.79 1.15 14.23
C ALA A 212 -15.13 1.28 13.49
N ALA A 213 -15.14 1.04 12.19
CA ALA A 213 -16.36 1.08 11.38
C ALA A 213 -17.41 0.05 11.88
N ASP A 214 -16.99 -1.15 12.27
CA ASP A 214 -17.87 -2.22 12.79
C ASP A 214 -18.54 -1.84 14.13
N ARG A 215 -17.93 -0.94 14.91
CA ARG A 215 -18.53 -0.36 16.13
C ARG A 215 -19.47 0.81 15.84
N GLY A 216 -19.59 1.24 14.59
CA GLY A 216 -20.35 2.43 14.19
C GLY A 216 -19.56 3.73 14.31
N ASP A 217 -18.25 3.67 14.55
CA ASP A 217 -17.37 4.85 14.50
C ASP A 217 -17.12 5.28 13.04
N ARG A 218 -16.56 6.48 12.85
CA ARG A 218 -16.20 7.04 11.54
C ARG A 218 -14.67 7.20 11.44
N PRO A 219 -13.90 6.12 11.22
CA PRO A 219 -12.44 6.17 11.16
C PRO A 219 -11.91 7.12 10.07
N TRP A 220 -12.68 7.32 8.99
CA TRP A 220 -12.35 8.28 7.94
C TRP A 220 -12.39 9.74 8.38
N ASP A 221 -13.14 10.10 9.43
CA ASP A 221 -13.11 11.46 9.97
C ASP A 221 -11.76 11.72 10.65
N VAL A 222 -11.29 10.75 11.44
CA VAL A 222 -10.01 10.79 12.16
C VAL A 222 -8.85 10.85 11.17
N LEU A 223 -8.81 9.93 10.21
CA LEU A 223 -7.74 9.92 9.20
C LEU A 223 -7.83 11.14 8.28
N GLY A 224 -9.04 11.58 7.95
CA GLY A 224 -9.28 12.77 7.14
C GLY A 224 -8.73 14.04 7.78
N GLU A 225 -8.83 14.18 9.10
CA GLU A 225 -8.27 15.32 9.85
C GLU A 225 -6.73 15.39 9.72
N PHE A 226 -6.03 14.30 10.01
CA PHE A 226 -4.58 14.25 9.91
C PHE A 226 -4.08 14.40 8.47
N THR A 227 -4.72 13.73 7.53
CA THR A 227 -4.26 13.74 6.12
C THR A 227 -4.52 15.07 5.43
N ARG A 228 -5.65 15.75 5.68
CA ARG A 228 -5.93 17.08 5.10
C ARG A 228 -5.07 18.19 5.69
N SER A 229 -4.73 18.08 6.98
CA SER A 229 -3.84 19.04 7.64
C SER A 229 -2.35 18.77 7.38
N GLY A 230 -2.00 17.53 7.03
CA GLY A 230 -0.61 17.06 6.98
C GLY A 230 0.03 16.96 8.36
N ASP A 231 -0.76 16.84 9.44
CA ASP A 231 -0.30 16.78 10.82
C ASP A 231 0.31 15.41 11.16
N LEU A 232 1.57 15.23 10.75
CA LEU A 232 2.32 14.00 10.99
C LEU A 232 2.62 13.79 12.49
N ASP A 233 2.87 14.86 13.24
CA ASP A 233 3.19 14.77 14.67
C ASP A 233 1.95 14.35 15.47
N GLY A 234 0.80 14.97 15.19
CA GLY A 234 -0.49 14.57 15.77
C GLY A 234 -0.88 13.15 15.39
N PHE A 235 -0.69 12.76 14.11
CA PHE A 235 -0.92 11.40 13.66
C PHE A 235 -0.04 10.38 14.39
N THR A 236 1.25 10.70 14.58
CA THR A 236 2.20 9.86 15.32
C THR A 236 1.81 9.71 16.79
N ALA A 237 1.40 10.81 17.44
CA ALA A 237 0.94 10.78 18.83
C ALA A 237 -0.36 9.98 18.99
N TRP A 238 -1.29 10.12 18.04
CA TRP A 238 -2.53 9.35 18.00
C TRP A 238 -2.26 7.85 17.82
N LEU A 239 -1.35 7.46 16.91
CA LEU A 239 -0.93 6.07 16.73
C LEU A 239 -0.32 5.48 18.01
N ALA A 240 0.53 6.25 18.70
CA ALA A 240 1.13 5.81 19.96
C ALA A 240 0.06 5.52 21.03
N ALA A 241 -0.97 6.37 21.13
CA ALA A 241 -2.11 6.14 22.03
C ALA A 241 -2.92 4.90 21.61
N ALA A 242 -3.27 4.78 20.33
CA ALA A 242 -4.03 3.65 19.81
C ALA A 242 -3.31 2.30 20.05
N ARG A 243 -1.98 2.27 19.90
CA ARG A 243 -1.15 1.08 20.22
C ARG A 243 -1.12 0.80 21.72
N ALA A 244 -0.93 1.82 22.57
CA ALA A 244 -0.91 1.67 24.01
C ALA A 244 -2.26 1.18 24.59
N GLU A 245 -3.37 1.56 23.97
CA GLU A 245 -4.72 1.12 24.32
C GLU A 245 -5.08 -0.25 23.74
N GLY A 246 -4.20 -0.87 22.95
CA GLY A 246 -4.44 -2.17 22.31
C GLY A 246 -5.45 -2.12 21.15
N LEU A 247 -5.75 -0.93 20.63
CA LEU A 247 -6.67 -0.74 19.49
C LEU A 247 -5.99 -1.08 18.15
N MET A 248 -4.66 -1.03 18.10
CA MET A 248 -3.85 -1.27 16.90
C MET A 248 -2.60 -2.07 17.25
N ARG A 249 -2.17 -2.97 16.35
CA ARG A 249 -0.88 -3.67 16.46
C ARG A 249 0.26 -2.65 16.41
N ASP A 250 1.35 -2.91 17.13
CA ASP A 250 2.57 -2.13 16.94
C ASP A 250 3.26 -2.60 15.66
N ASP A 251 2.89 -1.98 14.55
CA ASP A 251 3.50 -2.19 13.25
C ASP A 251 3.65 -0.89 12.47
N ASP A 252 4.36 -0.97 11.33
CA ASP A 252 4.43 0.13 10.38
C ASP A 252 3.02 0.51 9.91
N VAL A 253 2.78 1.80 9.75
CA VAL A 253 1.47 2.34 9.38
C VAL A 253 1.65 3.33 8.25
N THR A 254 0.93 3.08 7.17
CA THR A 254 0.85 3.95 6.01
C THR A 254 -0.59 4.19 5.59
N VAL A 255 -0.90 5.45 5.30
CA VAL A 255 -2.17 5.85 4.68
C VAL A 255 -1.91 6.75 3.49
N VAL A 256 -2.63 6.50 2.40
CA VAL A 256 -2.82 7.46 1.31
C VAL A 256 -4.29 7.84 1.26
N HIS A 257 -4.58 9.13 1.35
CA HIS A 257 -5.91 9.68 1.21
C HIS A 257 -6.05 10.38 -0.14
N VAL A 258 -7.09 10.01 -0.90
CA VAL A 258 -7.52 10.71 -2.13
C VAL A 258 -8.91 11.28 -1.86
N ASP A 259 -8.98 12.60 -1.78
CA ASP A 259 -10.19 13.36 -1.46
C ASP A 259 -10.77 13.97 -2.74
N LEU A 260 -12.03 13.69 -3.09
CA LEU A 260 -12.63 14.14 -4.35
C LEU A 260 -13.30 15.52 -4.30
N GLY A 261 -13.29 16.24 -3.17
CA GLY A 261 -13.72 17.64 -3.14
C GLY A 261 -14.24 18.12 -1.80
#